data_AF-A0A1Q3QG91-F1
#
_entry.id   AF-A0A1Q3QG91-F1
#
_cell.length_a   1.000
_cell.length_b   1.000
_cell.length_c   1.000
_cell.angle_alpha   90.00
_cell.angle_beta   90.00
_cell.angle_gamma   90.00
#
_symmetry.space_group_name_H-M   'P 1'
#
loop_
_entity.id
_entity.type
_entity.pdbx_description
1 polymer ?
#
loop_
_entity_poly.entity_id
_entity_poly.type
_entity_poly.pdbx_seq_one_letter_code
_entity_poly.pdbx_strand_id
1 'polypeptide(L)'
;MSEEKNIIIYNTADGKASVSLYAKDGSVWMNQNQLAELFDTSKQNVGQHIANILAEGELQENSVVKNYFTTANDGKNYGVTFYNLDMILSIGFRVRSKRGTQFRILP
;
A
#
# COMPACT_ATOMS: atom_id res chain seq x y z
N MET A 1 -11.62 -1.38 -24.35
CA MET A 1 -10.45 -2.15 -23.88
C MET A 1 -10.70 -2.44 -22.41
N SER A 2 -11.05 -3.68 -22.08
CA SER A 2 -11.33 -4.11 -20.71
C SER A 2 -10.02 -4.02 -19.93
N GLU A 3 -9.89 -3.10 -18.97
CA GLU A 3 -8.76 -3.17 -18.05
C GLU A 3 -8.91 -4.45 -17.23
N GLU A 4 -8.13 -5.48 -17.56
CA GLU A 4 -7.96 -6.62 -16.69
C GLU A 4 -7.37 -6.10 -15.38
N LYS A 5 -8.22 -5.94 -14.38
CA LYS A 5 -7.81 -5.65 -13.01
C LYS A 5 -7.04 -6.86 -12.51
N ASN A 6 -5.73 -6.87 -12.72
CA ASN A 6 -4.81 -7.82 -12.12
C ASN A 6 -4.72 -7.53 -10.62
N ILE A 7 -5.78 -7.92 -9.91
CA ILE A 7 -5.86 -7.85 -8.47
C ILE A 7 -5.29 -9.14 -7.92
N ILE A 8 -4.25 -9.02 -7.11
CA ILE A 8 -3.74 -10.12 -6.31
C ILE A 8 -4.39 -10.02 -4.94
N ILE A 9 -4.89 -11.13 -4.42
CA ILE A 9 -5.42 -11.21 -3.06
C ILE A 9 -4.34 -11.80 -2.18
N TYR A 10 -3.80 -10.99 -1.27
CA TYR A 10 -2.86 -11.46 -0.26
C TYR A 10 -3.59 -11.72 1.05
N ASN A 11 -3.59 -12.98 1.49
CA ASN A 11 -4.07 -13.33 2.81
C ASN A 11 -2.92 -13.23 3.80
N THR A 12 -3.14 -12.47 4.86
CA THR A 12 -2.20 -12.39 5.97
C THR A 12 -2.00 -13.76 6.60
N ALA A 13 -0.78 -14.04 7.10
CA ALA A 13 -0.42 -15.36 7.64
C ALA A 13 -1.29 -15.80 8.83
N ASP A 14 -1.90 -14.84 9.55
CA ASP A 14 -2.86 -15.11 10.63
C ASP A 14 -4.31 -15.33 10.16
N GLY A 15 -4.57 -15.21 8.86
CA GLY A 15 -5.88 -15.36 8.22
C GLY A 15 -6.87 -14.23 8.52
N LYS A 16 -6.46 -13.18 9.24
CA LYS A 16 -7.39 -12.16 9.75
C LYS A 16 -7.67 -11.01 8.79
N ALA A 17 -6.83 -10.84 7.77
CA ALA A 17 -7.03 -9.86 6.71
C ALA A 17 -6.72 -10.44 5.33
N SER A 18 -7.48 -9.96 4.34
CA SER A 18 -7.34 -10.29 2.93
C SER A 18 -7.19 -8.97 2.17
N VAL A 19 -5.97 -8.69 1.73
CA VAL A 19 -5.63 -7.39 1.14
C VAL A 19 -5.52 -7.54 -0.37
N SER A 20 -6.38 -6.82 -1.08
CA SER A 20 -6.32 -6.71 -2.53
C SER A 20 -5.22 -5.73 -2.93
N LEU A 21 -4.26 -6.17 -3.73
CA LEU A 21 -3.22 -5.31 -4.30
C LEU A 21 -3.33 -5.27 -5.82
N TYR A 22 -3.08 -4.10 -6.39
CA TYR A 22 -3.15 -3.90 -7.84
C TYR A 22 -1.78 -4.18 -8.46
N ALA A 23 -1.69 -5.20 -9.31
CA ALA A 23 -0.48 -5.54 -10.04
C ALA A 23 -0.48 -4.86 -11.41
N LYS A 24 0.51 -4.01 -11.65
CA LYS A 24 0.68 -3.30 -12.92
C LYS A 24 2.15 -2.99 -13.18
N ASP A 25 2.57 -3.15 -14.43
CA ASP A 25 3.92 -2.85 -14.91
C ASP A 25 5.02 -3.59 -14.12
N GLY A 26 4.75 -4.83 -13.70
CA GLY A 26 5.68 -5.64 -12.90
C GLY A 26 5.81 -5.21 -11.43
N SER A 27 5.06 -4.19 -10.98
CA SER A 27 5.00 -3.76 -9.59
C SER A 27 3.63 -4.03 -8.99
N VAL A 28 3.57 -4.03 -7.66
CA VAL A 28 2.34 -4.01 -6.89
C VAL A 28 2.07 -2.60 -6.37
N TRP A 29 0.79 -2.27 -6.22
CA TRP A 29 0.32 -0.96 -5.81
C TRP A 29 -0.76 -1.08 -4.75
N MET A 30 -0.63 -0.30 -3.68
CA MET A 30 -1.59 -0.26 -2.59
C MET A 30 -1.90 1.18 -2.17
N ASN A 31 -3.15 1.45 -1.82
CA ASN A 31 -3.51 2.72 -1.21
C ASN A 31 -3.26 2.70 0.32
N GLN A 32 -3.34 3.87 0.94
CA GLN A 32 -3.05 4.03 2.37
C GLN A 32 -3.96 3.20 3.30
N ASN A 33 -5.23 2.95 2.90
CA ASN A 33 -6.14 2.12 3.70
C ASN A 33 -5.71 0.65 3.64
N GLN A 34 -5.35 0.16 2.46
CA GLN A 34 -4.87 -1.21 2.26
C GLN A 34 -3.56 -1.46 3.01
N LEU A 35 -2.66 -0.47 3.04
CA LEU A 35 -1.44 -0.51 3.84
C LEU A 35 -1.71 -0.62 5.34
N ALA A 36 -2.70 0.15 5.83
CA ALA A 36 -3.11 0.11 7.23
C ALA A 36 -3.65 -1.27 7.62
N GLU A 37 -4.46 -1.87 6.75
CA GLU A 37 -4.96 -3.24 6.93
C GLU A 37 -3.82 -4.27 6.89
N LEU A 38 -2.96 -4.22 5.87
CA LEU A 38 -1.84 -5.15 5.71
C LEU A 38 -0.94 -5.18 6.94
N PHE A 39 -0.61 -4.00 7.47
CA PHE A 39 0.29 -3.88 8.62
C PHE A 39 -0.43 -3.82 9.95
N ASP A 40 -1.75 -4.02 10.01
CA ASP A 40 -2.54 -3.98 11.25
C ASP A 40 -2.21 -2.73 12.09
N THR A 41 -2.36 -1.56 11.45
CA THR A 41 -2.04 -0.26 12.03
C THR A 41 -3.05 0.80 11.57
N SER A 42 -2.95 2.02 12.08
CA SER A 42 -3.86 3.09 11.67
C SER A 42 -3.41 3.73 10.35
N LYS A 43 -4.39 4.19 9.55
CA LYS A 43 -4.13 4.99 8.34
C LYS A 43 -3.24 6.20 8.64
N GLN A 44 -3.45 6.85 9.78
CA GLN A 44 -2.66 8.00 10.23
C GLN A 44 -1.19 7.62 10.43
N ASN A 45 -0.91 6.47 11.06
CA ASN A 45 0.45 5.99 11.26
C ASN A 45 1.15 5.67 9.93
N VAL A 46 0.44 5.05 8.98
CA VAL A 46 0.94 4.85 7.61
C VAL A 46 1.28 6.19 6.96
N GLY A 47 0.41 7.20 7.10
CA GLY A 47 0.64 8.53 6.55
C GLY A 47 1.87 9.21 7.12
N GLN A 48 2.09 9.07 8.43
CA GLN A 48 3.30 9.58 9.08
C GLN A 48 4.57 8.93 8.54
N HIS A 49 4.57 7.61 8.35
CA HIS A 49 5.73 6.91 7.79
C HIS A 49 6.01 7.33 6.34
N ILE A 50 4.99 7.47 5.50
CA ILE A 50 5.13 7.96 4.11
C ILE A 50 5.76 9.35 4.11
N ALA A 51 5.23 10.28 4.91
CA ALA A 51 5.74 11.64 4.99
C ALA A 51 7.21 11.67 5.42
N ASN A 52 7.60 10.86 6.41
CA ASN A 52 8.98 10.78 6.88
C ASN A 52 9.91 10.20 5.81
N ILE A 53 9.53 9.10 5.15
CA ILE A 53 10.32 8.45 4.09
C ILE A 53 10.64 9.44 2.95
N LEU A 54 9.64 10.23 2.54
CA LEU A 54 9.81 11.22 1.48
C LEU A 54 10.62 12.44 1.96
N ALA A 55 10.38 12.92 3.17
CA ALA A 55 11.11 14.05 3.74
C ALA A 55 12.60 13.74 4.01
N GLU A 56 12.91 12.50 4.37
CA GLU A 56 14.28 11.98 4.55
C GLU A 56 14.97 11.71 3.20
N GLY A 57 14.24 11.78 2.08
CA GLY A 57 14.78 11.55 0.74
C GLY A 57 15.12 10.09 0.43
N GLU A 58 14.63 9.14 1.24
CA GLU A 58 14.89 7.71 1.06
C GLU A 58 14.25 7.16 -0.21
N LEU A 59 13.08 7.70 -0.56
CA LEU A 59 12.38 7.41 -1.80
C LEU A 59 12.01 8.71 -2.50
N GLN A 60 12.06 8.70 -3.83
CA GLN A 60 11.63 9.82 -4.66
C GLN A 60 10.13 9.68 -4.94
N GLU A 61 9.33 10.70 -4.55
CA GLU A 61 7.86 10.66 -4.62
C GLU A 61 7.34 10.24 -6.00
N ASN A 62 7.87 10.84 -7.07
CA ASN A 62 7.47 10.56 -8.45
C ASN A 62 7.73 9.11 -8.90
N SER A 63 8.60 8.39 -8.22
CA SER A 63 8.92 6.99 -8.53
C SER A 63 8.02 6.00 -7.79
N VAL A 64 7.48 6.40 -6.63
CA VAL A 64 6.79 5.49 -5.70
C VAL A 64 5.31 5.82 -5.50
N VAL A 65 4.84 6.95 -6.01
CA VAL A 65 3.45 7.43 -5.88
C VAL A 65 2.77 7.51 -7.24
N LYS A 66 1.56 6.96 -7.34
CA LYS A 66 0.67 7.13 -8.51
C LYS A 66 -0.75 7.45 -8.06
N ASN A 67 -1.40 8.38 -8.75
CA ASN A 67 -2.83 8.65 -8.57
C ASN A 67 -3.64 7.84 -9.58
N TYR A 68 -4.55 7.02 -9.10
CA TYR A 68 -5.51 6.29 -9.92
C TYR A 68 -6.91 6.88 -9.73
N PHE A 69 -7.67 7.01 -10.81
CA PHE A 69 -9.06 7.44 -10.73
C PHE A 69 -9.94 6.26 -10.36
N THR A 70 -10.68 6.39 -9.26
CA THR A 70 -11.74 5.45 -8.90
C THR A 70 -13.07 6.14 -9.11
N THR A 71 -13.96 5.54 -9.90
CA THR A 71 -15.35 5.99 -10.01
C THR A 71 -16.11 5.49 -8.79
N ALA A 72 -16.62 6.41 -7.98
CA ALA A 72 -17.50 6.07 -6.88
C ALA A 72 -18.94 5.83 -7.38
N ASN A 73 -19.78 5.23 -6.53
CA ASN A 73 -21.18 4.93 -6.84
C ASN A 73 -22.04 6.17 -7.17
N ASP A 74 -21.54 7.37 -6.88
CA ASP A 74 -22.17 8.67 -7.20
C ASP A 74 -21.78 9.20 -8.60
N GLY A 75 -20.99 8.44 -9.38
CA GLY A 75 -20.51 8.83 -10.70
C GLY A 75 -19.35 9.83 -10.68
N LYS A 76 -18.83 10.20 -9.50
CA LYS A 76 -17.69 11.10 -9.38
C LYS A 76 -16.38 10.31 -9.37
N ASN A 77 -15.39 10.83 -10.10
CA ASN A 77 -14.03 10.30 -10.08
C ASN A 77 -13.28 10.92 -8.90
N TYR A 78 -12.87 10.08 -7.95
CA TYR A 78 -11.96 10.47 -6.89
C TYR A 78 -10.55 9.96 -7.23
N GLY A 79 -9.58 10.86 -7.18
CA GLY A 79 -8.17 10.48 -7.24
C GLY A 79 -7.79 9.76 -5.96
N VAL A 80 -7.38 8.51 -6.07
CA VAL A 80 -6.85 7.73 -4.96
C VAL A 80 -5.35 7.55 -5.19
N THR A 81 -4.57 7.92 -4.18
CA THR A 81 -3.12 7.75 -4.20
C THR A 81 -2.74 6.32 -3.84
N PHE A 82 -1.89 5.74 -4.67
CA PHE A 82 -1.32 4.41 -4.49
C PHE A 82 0.20 4.50 -4.41
N TYR A 83 0.74 3.56 -3.65
CA TYR A 83 2.15 3.44 -3.33
C TYR A 83 2.69 2.12 -3.88
N ASN A 84 3.87 2.17 -4.49
CA ASN A 84 4.50 1.02 -5.12
C ASN A 84 5.12 0.05 -4.10
N LEU A 85 5.74 -1.02 -4.59
CA LEU A 85 6.41 -2.02 -3.76
C LEU A 85 7.47 -1.40 -2.82
N ASP A 86 8.32 -0.51 -3.30
CA ASP A 86 9.39 0.08 -2.47
C ASP A 86 8.84 0.81 -1.25
N MET A 87 7.78 1.61 -1.44
CA MET A 87 7.11 2.27 -0.32
C MET A 87 6.44 1.27 0.63
N ILE A 88 5.79 0.22 0.09
CA ILE A 88 5.19 -0.85 0.90
C ILE A 88 6.25 -1.52 1.78
N LEU A 89 7.40 -1.88 1.21
CA LEU A 89 8.51 -2.51 1.92
C LEU A 89 9.06 -1.57 3.01
N SER A 90 9.37 -0.32 2.67
CA SER A 90 9.91 0.68 3.62
C SER A 90 8.99 0.90 4.82
N ILE A 91 7.68 0.95 4.61
CA ILE A 91 6.69 1.05 5.70
C ILE A 91 6.70 -0.23 6.54
N GLY A 92 6.72 -1.42 5.90
CA GLY A 92 6.73 -2.70 6.60
C GLY A 92 7.89 -2.87 7.59
N PHE A 93 9.07 -2.35 7.23
CA PHE A 93 10.24 -2.34 8.13
C PHE A 93 10.12 -1.35 9.29
N ARG A 94 9.37 -0.24 9.12
CA ARG A 94 9.22 0.84 10.12
C ARG A 94 8.05 0.63 11.09
N VAL A 95 6.97 0.01 10.65
CA VAL A 95 5.76 -0.15 11.47
C VAL A 95 6.04 -1.05 12.68
N ARG A 96 5.60 -0.58 13.85
CA ARG A 96 5.65 -1.32 15.12
C ARG A 96 4.31 -1.97 15.40
N SER A 97 3.96 -2.98 14.61
CA SER A 97 2.79 -3.83 14.82
C SER A 97 3.21 -5.30 14.86
N LYS A 98 2.27 -6.18 15.25
CA LYS A 98 2.50 -7.63 15.17
C LYS A 98 2.82 -8.05 13.72
N ARG A 99 2.09 -7.50 12.74
CA ARG A 99 2.31 -7.78 11.31
C ARG A 99 3.58 -7.15 10.75
N GLY A 100 3.92 -5.92 11.13
CA GLY A 100 5.21 -5.32 10.78
C GLY A 100 6.39 -6.10 11.36
N THR A 101 6.22 -6.71 12.53
CA THR A 101 7.24 -7.60 13.12
C THR A 101 7.35 -8.91 12.35
N GLN A 102 6.24 -9.55 11.98
CA GLN A 102 6.25 -10.73 11.12
C GLN A 102 6.94 -10.45 9.78
N PHE A 103 6.63 -9.31 9.16
CA PHE A 103 7.23 -8.86 7.91
C PHE A 103 8.77 -8.82 7.95
N ARG A 104 9.35 -8.47 9.11
CA ARG A 104 10.81 -8.42 9.32
C ARG A 104 11.48 -9.78 9.56
N ILE A 105 10.72 -10.81 9.95
CA ILE A 105 11.24 -12.11 10.42
C ILE A 105 11.02 -13.21 9.36
N LEU A 106 10.28 -12.92 8.28
CA LEU A 106 10.08 -13.89 7.21
C LEU A 106 11.42 -14.13 6.46
N PRO A 107 11.89 -15.40 6.35
CA PRO A 107 13.08 -15.77 5.59
C PRO A 107 12.83 -15.77 4.07
#